data_AF-A0A5B9FKC1-F1
#
_entry.id   AF-A0A5B9FKC1-F1
#
_cell.length_a   1.000
_cell.length_b   1.000
_cell.length_c   1.000
_cell.angle_alpha   90.00
_cell.angle_beta   90.00
_cell.angle_gamma   90.00
#
_symmetry.space_group_name_H-M   'P 1'
#
loop_
_entity.id
_entity.type
_entity.pdbx_description
1 polymer ?
#
loop_
_entity_poly.entity_id
_entity_poly.type
_entity_poly.pdbx_seq_one_letter_code
_entity_poly.pdbx_strand_id
1 'polypeptide(L)'
;MLELLIRHRQGDFTLEAEFALGEGLTALFGASGSGKTTLINIVAGLIRPEAGHVRFNGETWSDGSVFLPPHRRRIGYVFQEGRLFPHLTVVQNLRYGERLLPRTERREDLDRIVSLLGIADLLARRPSHLSGGEKQRVALGRALMASPKLLLMDEPLSALDSALKAQILPYIERIRDEFGVPILYVSHSVEEVARLATSLITFDQGKASAVGRPDEALATVMHASGDLPAGNFIDAEIAAHYPEDGLTEAKSAAGPLLLRRTSLAIGTRVRVFVPVSDIVVATEQTAGLSALNRLSGNLVAVEDGHGTGVTLTVDCHGQLMVAEVTRRSLRQLELEPGKPVHLLFKTVSIAAESLYRKTKG
;
A
#
# COMPACT_ATOMS: atom_id res chain seq x y z
N MET A 1 15.26 -10.25 4.43
CA MET A 1 14.42 -10.71 5.55
C MET A 1 14.74 -9.91 6.81
N LEU A 2 13.75 -9.20 7.34
CA LEU A 2 13.79 -8.55 8.66
C LEU A 2 13.19 -9.53 9.66
N GLU A 3 13.92 -9.88 10.71
CA GLU A 3 13.46 -10.72 11.82
C GLU A 3 13.41 -9.86 13.08
N LEU A 4 12.31 -9.95 13.81
CA LEU A 4 12.07 -9.11 14.96
C LEU A 4 11.35 -9.91 16.05
N LEU A 5 11.98 -9.96 17.22
CA LEU A 5 11.40 -10.47 18.46
C LEU A 5 11.75 -9.45 19.53
N ILE A 6 10.80 -8.63 19.99
CA ILE A 6 11.08 -7.59 20.97
C ILE A 6 10.03 -7.53 22.08
N ARG A 7 10.47 -7.01 23.22
CA ARG A 7 9.61 -6.44 24.26
C ARG A 7 10.15 -5.07 24.65
N HIS A 8 9.29 -4.08 24.71
CA HIS A 8 9.68 -2.72 25.08
C HIS A 8 8.54 -1.98 25.78
N ARG A 9 8.79 -1.48 26.99
CA ARG A 9 7.85 -0.64 27.72
C ARG A 9 8.04 0.84 27.39
N GLN A 10 6.94 1.52 27.07
CA GLN A 10 6.87 2.96 26.83
C GLN A 10 5.78 3.56 27.74
N GLY A 11 6.17 4.07 28.90
CA GLY A 11 5.21 4.51 29.92
C GLY A 11 4.40 3.34 30.47
N ASP A 12 3.07 3.42 30.36
CA ASP A 12 2.13 2.37 30.79
C ASP A 12 1.84 1.33 29.69
N PHE A 13 2.37 1.55 28.49
CA PHE A 13 2.18 0.67 27.34
C PHE A 13 3.37 -0.28 27.18
N THR A 14 3.11 -1.55 26.85
CA THR A 14 4.16 -2.52 26.50
C THR A 14 3.97 -2.97 25.07
N LEU A 15 4.99 -2.77 24.24
CA LEU A 15 5.08 -3.28 22.89
C LEU A 15 5.75 -4.66 22.90
N GLU A 16 5.03 -5.67 22.41
CA GLU A 16 5.54 -7.01 22.12
C GLU A 16 5.37 -7.28 20.63
N ALA A 17 6.41 -7.77 19.96
CA ALA A 17 6.34 -8.05 18.54
C ALA A 17 7.22 -9.25 18.19
N GLU A 18 6.66 -10.21 17.46
CA GLU A 18 7.36 -11.39 16.95
C GLU A 18 6.93 -11.66 15.52
N PHE A 19 7.81 -11.39 14.55
CA PHE A 19 7.54 -11.65 13.14
C PHE A 19 8.83 -11.67 12.30
N ALA A 20 8.72 -12.24 11.09
CA ALA A 20 9.73 -12.14 10.05
C ALA A 20 9.10 -11.63 8.75
N LEU A 21 9.75 -10.68 8.07
CA LEU A 21 9.26 -10.03 6.86
C LEU A 21 10.23 -10.20 5.70
N GLY A 22 9.67 -10.55 4.54
CA GLY A 22 10.39 -10.79 3.29
C GLY A 22 10.47 -9.56 2.38
N GLU A 23 10.33 -9.81 1.09
CA GLU A 23 10.25 -8.79 0.04
C GLU A 23 8.86 -8.14 0.00
N GLY A 24 8.74 -7.05 -0.76
CA GLY A 24 7.49 -6.31 -0.91
C GLY A 24 7.25 -5.26 0.18
N LEU A 25 5.98 -4.87 0.32
CA LEU A 25 5.54 -3.84 1.27
C LEU A 25 4.72 -4.48 2.38
N THR A 26 5.21 -4.42 3.60
CA THR A 26 4.46 -4.81 4.79
C THR A 26 3.84 -3.57 5.44
N ALA A 27 2.52 -3.56 5.55
CA ALA A 27 1.82 -2.49 6.23
C ALA A 27 1.72 -2.75 7.73
N LEU A 28 1.90 -1.71 8.54
CA LEU A 28 1.63 -1.69 9.97
C LEU A 28 0.28 -1.01 10.18
N PHE A 29 -0.73 -1.77 10.59
CA PHE A 29 -2.10 -1.28 10.74
C PHE A 29 -2.62 -1.45 12.17
N GLY A 30 -3.31 -0.43 12.66
CA GLY A 30 -3.91 -0.43 13.99
C GLY A 30 -4.25 0.98 14.46
N ALA A 31 -4.98 1.09 15.57
CA ALA A 31 -5.41 2.38 16.11
C ALA A 31 -4.23 3.33 16.44
N SER A 32 -4.50 4.64 16.48
CA SER A 32 -3.52 5.62 16.96
C SER A 32 -3.04 5.27 18.37
N GLY A 33 -1.73 5.36 18.61
CA GLY A 33 -1.12 4.97 19.89
C GLY A 33 -0.87 3.47 20.08
N SER A 34 -1.17 2.61 19.08
CA SER A 34 -0.96 1.15 19.19
C SER A 34 0.51 0.69 19.17
N GLY A 35 1.49 1.61 19.12
CA GLY A 35 2.91 1.28 19.11
C GLY A 35 3.58 1.19 17.73
N LYS A 36 2.88 1.50 16.63
CA LYS A 36 3.42 1.48 15.26
C LYS A 36 4.70 2.32 15.10
N THR A 37 4.64 3.58 15.50
CA THR A 37 5.80 4.50 15.44
C THR A 37 6.94 4.04 16.35
N THR A 38 6.62 3.49 17.53
CA THR A 38 7.62 2.90 18.44
C THR A 38 8.32 1.71 17.78
N LEU A 39 7.58 0.82 17.13
CA LEU A 39 8.15 -0.31 16.39
C LEU A 39 9.07 0.18 15.25
N ILE A 40 8.61 1.13 14.44
CA ILE A 40 9.43 1.73 13.37
C ILE A 40 10.71 2.36 13.93
N ASN A 41 10.63 3.07 15.05
CA ASN A 41 11.79 3.69 15.69
C ASN A 41 12.79 2.65 16.24
N ILE A 42 12.30 1.51 16.73
CA ILE A 42 13.14 0.38 17.15
C ILE A 42 13.87 -0.22 15.94
N VAL A 43 13.16 -0.44 14.83
CA VAL A 43 13.76 -0.94 13.57
C VAL A 43 14.76 0.06 13.00
N ALA A 44 14.46 1.36 13.06
CA ALA A 44 15.35 2.44 12.62
C ALA A 44 16.62 2.58 13.49
N GLY A 45 16.61 2.07 14.72
CA GLY A 45 17.70 2.24 15.69
C GLY A 45 17.65 3.56 16.44
N LEU A 46 16.50 4.20 16.47
CA LEU A 46 16.23 5.40 17.27
C LEU A 46 15.87 5.04 18.72
N ILE A 47 15.30 3.85 18.93
CA ILE A 47 14.96 3.30 20.25
C ILE A 47 15.62 1.93 20.39
N ARG A 48 16.18 1.64 21.57
CA ARG A 48 16.67 0.30 21.92
C ARG A 48 15.54 -0.47 22.61
N PRO A 49 15.17 -1.68 22.13
CA PRO A 49 14.19 -2.50 22.83
C PRO A 49 14.75 -2.95 24.19
N GLU A 50 13.90 -3.19 25.18
CA GLU A 50 14.34 -3.62 26.52
C GLU A 50 14.79 -5.09 26.51
N ALA A 51 14.15 -5.92 25.69
CA ALA A 51 14.51 -7.31 25.49
C ALA A 51 14.29 -7.74 24.03
N GLY A 52 14.95 -8.84 23.67
CA GLY A 52 14.85 -9.46 22.36
C GLY A 52 15.90 -8.96 21.36
N HIS A 53 15.60 -9.08 20.06
CA HIS A 53 16.51 -8.75 18.99
C HIS A 53 15.81 -8.21 17.73
N VAL A 54 16.59 -7.47 16.93
CA VAL A 54 16.26 -7.03 15.57
C VAL A 54 17.40 -7.47 14.66
N ARG A 55 17.09 -8.29 13.64
CA ARG A 55 18.05 -8.80 12.66
C ARG A 55 17.58 -8.49 11.24
N PHE A 56 18.53 -8.23 10.36
CA PHE A 56 18.23 -7.99 8.95
C PHE A 56 19.24 -8.73 8.07
N ASN A 57 18.75 -9.65 7.23
CA ASN A 57 19.58 -10.50 6.38
C ASN A 57 20.73 -11.18 7.15
N GLY A 58 20.43 -11.72 8.35
CA GLY A 58 21.42 -12.35 9.23
C GLY A 58 22.32 -11.39 10.02
N GLU A 59 22.33 -10.09 9.71
CA GLU A 59 23.05 -9.07 10.47
C GLU A 59 22.23 -8.66 11.70
N THR A 60 22.83 -8.73 12.89
CA THR A 60 22.16 -8.27 14.12
C THR A 60 22.26 -6.75 14.23
N TRP A 61 21.11 -6.07 14.21
CA TRP A 61 21.02 -4.62 14.38
C TRP A 61 20.82 -4.23 15.84
N SER A 62 20.13 -5.04 16.62
CA SER A 62 19.94 -4.80 18.05
C SER A 62 19.76 -6.13 18.78
N ASP A 63 20.40 -6.27 19.93
CA ASP A 63 20.11 -7.29 20.95
C ASP A 63 20.65 -6.81 22.31
N GLY A 64 20.79 -7.73 23.29
CA GLY A 64 21.36 -7.42 24.61
C GLY A 64 22.80 -6.91 24.60
N SER A 65 23.57 -7.19 23.54
CA SER A 65 24.97 -6.83 23.39
C SER A 65 25.21 -5.75 22.32
N VAL A 66 24.45 -5.78 21.24
CA VAL A 66 24.62 -4.95 20.05
C VAL A 66 23.50 -3.90 19.97
N PHE A 67 23.85 -2.68 19.54
CA PHE A 67 22.89 -1.66 19.12
C PHE A 67 23.50 -0.81 18.00
N LEU A 68 23.23 -1.19 16.75
CA LEU A 68 23.69 -0.44 15.59
C LEU A 68 22.94 0.90 15.52
N PRO A 69 23.65 2.03 15.40
CA PRO A 69 23.02 3.33 15.24
C PRO A 69 22.36 3.46 13.85
N PRO A 70 21.36 4.35 13.68
CA PRO A 70 20.56 4.45 12.44
C PRO A 70 21.38 4.60 11.16
N HIS A 71 22.42 5.43 11.19
CA HIS A 71 23.27 5.70 10.03
C HIS A 71 24.08 4.48 9.54
N ARG A 72 24.22 3.42 10.37
CA ARG A 72 24.88 2.17 9.98
C ARG A 72 23.90 1.10 9.48
N ARG A 73 22.60 1.24 9.74
CA ARG A 73 21.59 0.25 9.32
C ARG A 73 21.24 0.34 7.83
N ARG A 74 21.65 1.42 7.14
CA ARG A 74 21.36 1.69 5.73
C ARG A 74 19.86 1.64 5.42
N ILE A 75 19.08 2.33 6.25
CA ILE A 75 17.63 2.43 6.12
C ILE A 75 17.27 3.75 5.42
N GLY A 76 16.39 3.68 4.43
CA GLY A 76 15.77 4.88 3.86
C GLY A 76 14.50 5.20 4.64
N TYR A 77 14.49 6.32 5.36
CA TYR A 77 13.34 6.74 6.17
C TYR A 77 12.59 7.87 5.48
N VAL A 78 11.31 7.63 5.18
CA VAL A 78 10.35 8.62 4.68
C VAL A 78 9.39 8.96 5.82
N PHE A 79 9.48 10.19 6.31
CA PHE A 79 8.63 10.69 7.40
C PHE A 79 7.32 11.25 6.84
N GLN A 80 6.33 11.41 7.72
CA GLN A 80 5.06 12.09 7.45
C GLN A 80 5.26 13.47 6.83
N GLU A 81 6.19 14.25 7.38
CA GLU A 81 6.68 15.46 6.72
C GLU A 81 7.90 15.09 5.89
N GLY A 82 7.97 15.52 4.62
CA GLY A 82 9.10 15.19 3.74
C GLY A 82 10.50 15.56 4.29
N ARG A 83 10.58 16.44 5.31
CA ARG A 83 11.81 16.83 6.04
C ARG A 83 13.00 17.06 5.10
N LEU A 84 12.74 17.76 4.01
CA LEU A 84 13.78 18.12 3.03
C LEU A 84 14.71 19.18 3.63
N PHE A 85 15.97 19.17 3.23
CA PHE A 85 16.93 20.19 3.63
C PHE A 85 16.60 21.50 2.91
N PRO A 86 16.13 22.56 3.62
CA PRO A 86 15.55 23.74 2.97
C PRO A 86 16.61 24.59 2.24
N HIS A 87 17.87 24.48 2.66
CA HIS A 87 19.01 25.19 2.09
C HIS A 87 19.62 24.50 0.86
N LEU A 88 19.20 23.26 0.57
CA LEU A 88 19.67 22.48 -0.57
C LEU A 88 18.63 22.50 -1.70
N THR A 89 19.08 22.44 -2.94
CA THR A 89 18.20 22.19 -4.09
C THR A 89 17.66 20.76 -4.08
N VAL A 90 16.69 20.45 -4.94
CA VAL A 90 16.16 19.09 -5.10
C VAL A 90 17.28 18.11 -5.46
N VAL A 91 18.11 18.42 -6.46
CA VAL A 91 19.23 17.53 -6.84
C VAL A 91 20.22 17.31 -5.69
N GLN A 92 20.47 18.35 -4.87
CA GLN A 92 21.33 18.25 -3.70
C GLN A 92 20.70 17.42 -2.58
N ASN A 93 19.38 17.52 -2.38
CA ASN A 93 18.63 16.66 -1.45
C ASN A 93 18.73 15.19 -1.90
N LEU A 94 18.46 14.91 -3.18
CA LEU A 94 18.51 13.56 -3.75
C LEU A 94 19.90 12.93 -3.55
N ARG A 95 20.97 13.64 -3.90
CA ARG A 95 22.35 13.12 -3.79
C ARG A 95 22.94 13.14 -2.38
N TYR A 96 22.20 13.61 -1.37
CA TYR A 96 22.76 13.76 -0.02
C TYR A 96 23.20 12.40 0.56
N GLY A 97 22.32 11.40 0.51
CA GLY A 97 22.61 10.06 1.03
C GLY A 97 23.67 9.31 0.22
N GLU A 98 23.74 9.57 -1.09
CA GLU A 98 24.73 8.94 -2.00
C GLU A 98 26.18 9.23 -1.57
N ARG A 99 26.44 10.44 -1.04
CA ARG A 99 27.79 10.86 -0.59
C ARG A 99 28.27 10.09 0.63
N LEU A 100 27.36 9.51 1.40
CA LEU A 100 27.67 8.74 2.60
C LEU A 100 28.02 7.28 2.28
N LEU A 101 27.92 6.88 1.01
CA LEU A 101 28.17 5.51 0.57
C LEU A 101 29.45 5.39 -0.27
N PRO A 102 30.22 4.28 -0.08
CA PRO A 102 31.23 3.86 -1.05
C PRO A 102 30.62 3.71 -2.45
N ARG A 103 31.40 4.04 -3.48
CA ARG A 103 30.94 3.94 -4.88
C ARG A 103 30.41 2.55 -5.26
N THR A 104 31.01 1.50 -4.71
CA THR A 104 30.62 0.10 -4.94
C THR A 104 29.26 -0.27 -4.34
N GLU A 105 28.75 0.53 -3.39
CA GLU A 105 27.46 0.28 -2.72
C GLU A 105 26.32 1.13 -3.28
N ARG A 106 26.62 2.05 -4.20
CA ARG A 106 25.63 2.88 -4.88
C ARG A 106 24.98 2.05 -5.97
N ARG A 107 23.70 1.74 -5.77
CA ARG A 107 22.90 0.92 -6.69
C ARG A 107 21.99 1.75 -7.58
N GLU A 108 21.58 2.92 -7.08
CA GLU A 108 20.62 3.76 -7.77
C GLU A 108 21.27 4.90 -8.56
N ASP A 109 20.73 5.11 -9.76
CA ASP A 109 21.12 6.18 -10.65
C ASP A 109 20.13 7.37 -10.54
N LEU A 110 20.65 8.59 -10.62
CA LEU A 110 19.82 9.79 -10.47
C LEU A 110 18.75 9.88 -11.57
N ASP A 111 19.10 9.56 -12.82
CA ASP A 111 18.18 9.70 -13.95
C ASP A 111 17.05 8.67 -13.85
N ARG A 112 17.35 7.46 -13.37
CA ARG A 112 16.35 6.44 -13.04
C ARG A 112 15.35 6.97 -11.99
N ILE A 113 15.84 7.51 -10.88
CA ILE A 113 14.99 8.04 -9.80
C ILE A 113 14.17 9.25 -10.26
N VAL A 114 14.78 10.14 -11.04
CA VAL A 114 14.12 11.34 -11.58
C VAL A 114 13.00 10.98 -12.54
N SER A 115 13.24 10.01 -13.42
CA SER A 115 12.25 9.48 -14.37
C SER A 115 11.11 8.77 -13.65
N LEU A 116 11.42 7.88 -12.70
CA LEU A 116 10.46 7.14 -11.89
C LEU A 116 9.44 8.08 -11.23
N LEU A 117 9.93 9.16 -10.62
CA LEU A 117 9.14 10.07 -9.79
C LEU A 117 8.61 11.28 -10.57
N GLY A 118 8.98 11.46 -11.84
CA GLY A 118 8.57 12.59 -12.66
C GLY A 118 8.98 13.94 -12.05
N ILE A 119 10.23 14.07 -11.59
CA ILE A 119 10.74 15.25 -10.86
C ILE A 119 11.86 16.00 -11.62
N ALA A 120 12.02 15.77 -12.92
CA ALA A 120 13.07 16.38 -13.74
C ALA A 120 13.04 17.92 -13.68
N ASP A 121 11.86 18.51 -13.83
CA ASP A 121 11.67 19.97 -13.84
C ASP A 121 11.84 20.62 -12.45
N LEU A 122 12.03 19.81 -11.40
CA LEU A 122 12.18 20.26 -10.02
C LEU A 122 13.63 20.34 -9.57
N LEU A 123 14.58 19.75 -10.30
CA LEU A 123 15.95 19.50 -9.85
C LEU A 123 16.69 20.73 -9.32
N ALA A 124 16.49 21.89 -9.96
CA ALA A 124 17.12 23.15 -9.58
C ALA A 124 16.36 23.91 -8.47
N ARG A 125 15.12 23.55 -8.17
CA ARG A 125 14.29 24.24 -7.18
C ARG A 125 14.76 23.92 -5.76
N ARG A 126 14.38 24.78 -4.81
CA ARG A 126 14.53 24.53 -3.36
C ARG A 126 13.20 24.07 -2.77
N PRO A 127 13.19 23.34 -1.64
CA PRO A 127 11.97 22.81 -1.02
C PRO A 127 10.89 23.86 -0.72
N SER A 128 11.27 25.12 -0.46
CA SER A 128 10.31 26.22 -0.24
C SER A 128 9.41 26.51 -1.44
N HIS A 129 9.84 26.16 -2.65
CA HIS A 129 9.11 26.40 -3.92
C HIS A 129 8.43 25.14 -4.46
N LEU A 130 8.21 24.14 -3.60
CA LEU A 130 7.57 22.89 -3.96
C LEU A 130 6.19 22.76 -3.30
N SER A 131 5.23 22.19 -4.03
CA SER A 131 3.95 21.75 -3.47
C SER A 131 4.13 20.58 -2.49
N GLY A 132 3.09 20.24 -1.72
CA GLY A 132 3.14 19.10 -0.78
C GLY A 132 3.49 17.78 -1.49
N GLY A 133 2.79 17.48 -2.60
CA GLY A 133 3.07 16.28 -3.40
C GLY A 133 4.46 16.29 -4.03
N GLU A 134 4.95 17.43 -4.50
CA GLU A 134 6.33 17.56 -5.01
C GLU A 134 7.37 17.30 -3.92
N LYS A 135 7.20 17.87 -2.71
CA LYS A 135 8.07 17.58 -1.56
C LYS A 135 8.09 16.09 -1.23
N GLN A 136 6.93 15.43 -1.30
CA GLN A 136 6.84 14.00 -1.01
C GLN A 136 7.57 13.16 -2.05
N ARG A 137 7.40 13.45 -3.35
CA ARG A 137 8.17 12.77 -4.41
C ARG A 137 9.67 12.96 -4.23
N VAL A 138 10.13 14.17 -3.89
CA VAL A 138 11.55 14.42 -3.61
C VAL A 138 12.03 13.67 -2.36
N ALA A 139 11.21 13.53 -1.32
CA ALA A 139 11.55 12.78 -0.11
C ALA A 139 11.70 11.28 -0.41
N LEU A 140 10.78 10.70 -1.20
CA LEU A 140 10.89 9.33 -1.72
C LEU A 140 12.20 9.14 -2.50
N GLY A 141 12.48 10.03 -3.45
CA GLY A 141 13.70 9.96 -4.26
C GLY A 141 14.98 10.05 -3.44
N ARG A 142 15.01 10.90 -2.40
CA ARG A 142 16.15 11.02 -1.49
C ARG A 142 16.38 9.72 -0.70
N ALA A 143 15.31 9.08 -0.24
CA ALA A 143 15.42 7.81 0.48
C ALA A 143 15.98 6.70 -0.42
N LEU A 144 15.54 6.64 -1.68
CA LEU A 144 16.02 5.66 -2.67
C LEU A 144 17.47 5.89 -3.10
N MET A 145 17.87 7.15 -3.34
CA MET A 145 19.24 7.50 -3.70
C MET A 145 20.27 7.11 -2.63
N ALA A 146 19.84 6.85 -1.39
CA ALA A 146 20.68 6.30 -0.34
C ALA A 146 20.89 4.76 -0.45
N SER A 147 20.51 4.13 -1.56
CA SER A 147 20.64 2.68 -1.81
C SER A 147 20.28 1.83 -0.58
N PRO A 148 19.06 2.01 -0.04
CA PRO A 148 18.68 1.45 1.25
C PRO A 148 18.55 -0.07 1.20
N LYS A 149 18.86 -0.73 2.32
CA LYS A 149 18.56 -2.14 2.55
C LYS A 149 17.07 -2.36 2.88
N LEU A 150 16.43 -1.36 3.51
CA LEU A 150 15.05 -1.37 3.99
C LEU A 150 14.50 0.06 3.88
N LEU A 151 13.26 0.20 3.40
CA LEU A 151 12.52 1.45 3.44
C LEU A 151 11.55 1.46 4.62
N LEU A 152 11.58 2.53 5.40
CA LEU A 152 10.58 2.82 6.43
C LEU A 152 9.76 4.01 5.95
N MET A 153 8.45 3.87 5.91
CA MET A 153 7.53 4.93 5.53
C MET A 153 6.52 5.13 6.66
N ASP A 154 6.67 6.23 7.40
CA ASP A 154 5.85 6.53 8.58
C ASP A 154 4.78 7.56 8.22
N GLU A 155 3.58 7.08 7.89
CA GLU A 155 2.45 7.87 7.39
C GLU A 155 2.83 8.88 6.28
N PRO A 156 3.51 8.45 5.21
CA PRO A 156 4.06 9.37 4.20
C PRO A 156 2.98 10.17 3.45
N LEU A 157 1.72 9.78 3.56
CA LEU A 157 0.60 10.39 2.85
C LEU A 157 -0.38 11.13 3.76
N SER A 158 -0.26 11.07 5.10
CA SER A 158 -1.33 11.55 5.99
C SER A 158 -1.55 13.06 5.96
N ALA A 159 -0.54 13.85 5.56
CA ALA A 159 -0.65 15.30 5.40
C ALA A 159 -1.19 15.75 4.02
N LEU A 160 -1.54 14.81 3.13
CA LEU A 160 -2.01 15.10 1.77
C LEU A 160 -3.52 14.91 1.65
N ASP A 161 -4.17 15.77 0.86
CA ASP A 161 -5.56 15.56 0.44
C ASP A 161 -5.70 14.34 -0.48
N SER A 162 -6.93 13.86 -0.67
CA SER A 162 -7.22 12.65 -1.45
C SER A 162 -6.74 12.73 -2.90
N ALA A 163 -6.82 13.91 -3.53
CA ALA A 163 -6.37 14.09 -4.91
C ALA A 163 -4.85 13.98 -5.04
N LEU A 164 -4.10 14.56 -4.10
CA LEU A 164 -2.65 14.42 -4.02
C LEU A 164 -2.25 13.00 -3.65
N LYS A 165 -2.93 12.35 -2.72
CA LYS A 165 -2.70 10.92 -2.40
C LYS A 165 -2.81 10.04 -3.65
N ALA A 166 -3.89 10.20 -4.42
CA ALA A 166 -4.11 9.45 -5.65
C ALA A 166 -3.00 9.66 -6.70
N GLN A 167 -2.36 10.83 -6.71
CA GLN A 167 -1.19 11.10 -7.56
C GLN A 167 0.09 10.46 -7.03
N ILE A 168 0.25 10.29 -5.70
CA ILE A 168 1.47 9.75 -5.10
C ILE A 168 1.49 8.23 -5.03
N LEU A 169 0.34 7.60 -4.78
CA LEU A 169 0.20 6.15 -4.65
C LEU A 169 0.86 5.35 -5.80
N PRO A 170 0.69 5.72 -7.09
CA PRO A 170 1.34 5.03 -8.19
C PRO A 170 2.88 4.98 -8.09
N TYR A 171 3.51 6.00 -7.50
CA TYR A 171 4.96 5.98 -7.32
C TYR A 171 5.38 4.98 -6.23
N ILE A 172 4.60 4.83 -5.16
CA ILE A 172 4.90 3.87 -4.09
C ILE A 172 4.71 2.44 -4.62
N GLU A 173 3.68 2.18 -5.42
CA GLU A 173 3.48 0.91 -6.14
C GLU A 173 4.71 0.58 -6.99
N ARG A 174 5.16 1.52 -7.83
CA ARG A 174 6.36 1.33 -8.65
C ARG A 174 7.63 1.12 -7.82
N ILE A 175 7.78 1.80 -6.69
CA ILE A 175 8.93 1.58 -5.79
C ILE A 175 8.93 0.15 -5.25
N ARG A 176 7.78 -0.32 -4.77
CA ARG A 176 7.60 -1.70 -4.29
C ARG A 176 7.96 -2.70 -5.39
N ASP A 177 7.45 -2.49 -6.60
CA ASP A 177 7.52 -3.46 -7.69
C ASP A 177 8.87 -3.42 -8.46
N GLU A 178 9.53 -2.26 -8.58
CA GLU A 178 10.73 -2.10 -9.42
C GLU A 178 12.08 -2.12 -8.66
N PHE A 179 12.09 -1.93 -7.33
CA PHE A 179 13.35 -1.77 -6.56
C PHE A 179 13.74 -3.01 -5.76
N GLY A 180 12.80 -3.92 -5.47
CA GLY A 180 13.08 -5.12 -4.66
C GLY A 180 13.59 -4.81 -3.24
N VAL A 181 13.39 -3.58 -2.76
CA VAL A 181 13.75 -3.18 -1.39
C VAL A 181 12.54 -3.43 -0.50
N PRO A 182 12.66 -4.22 0.58
CA PRO A 182 11.59 -4.39 1.55
C PRO A 182 11.11 -3.05 2.10
N ILE A 183 9.79 -2.90 2.28
CA ILE A 183 9.16 -1.67 2.78
C ILE A 183 8.34 -1.99 4.02
N LEU A 184 8.57 -1.25 5.11
CA LEU A 184 7.65 -1.13 6.23
C LEU A 184 6.84 0.16 6.09
N TYR A 185 5.53 0.05 5.98
CA TYR A 185 4.62 1.15 5.70
C TYR A 185 3.62 1.33 6.83
N VAL A 186 3.68 2.43 7.57
CA VAL A 186 2.66 2.79 8.57
C VAL A 186 1.58 3.59 7.89
N SER A 187 0.34 3.14 8.04
CA SER A 187 -0.83 3.92 7.65
C SER A 187 -2.04 3.54 8.50
N HIS A 188 -2.90 4.52 8.70
CA HIS A 188 -4.24 4.33 9.26
C HIS A 188 -5.31 4.24 8.15
N SER A 189 -4.94 4.44 6.89
CA SER A 189 -5.85 4.34 5.75
C SER A 189 -5.94 2.90 5.27
N VAL A 190 -7.14 2.32 5.38
CA VAL A 190 -7.43 0.97 4.89
C VAL A 190 -7.27 0.91 3.37
N GLU A 191 -7.63 1.96 2.65
CA GLU A 191 -7.45 2.04 1.19
C GLU A 191 -5.97 1.97 0.80
N GLU A 192 -5.09 2.70 1.51
CA GLU A 192 -3.65 2.66 1.28
C GLU A 192 -3.10 1.26 1.55
N VAL A 193 -3.49 0.65 2.68
CA VAL A 193 -3.06 -0.70 3.05
C VAL A 193 -3.54 -1.72 2.03
N ALA A 194 -4.81 -1.70 1.65
CA ALA A 194 -5.41 -2.64 0.72
C ALA A 194 -4.76 -2.58 -0.67
N ARG A 195 -4.34 -1.38 -1.08
CA ARG A 195 -3.72 -1.14 -2.38
C ARG A 195 -2.22 -1.44 -2.40
N LEU A 196 -1.51 -1.10 -1.33
CA LEU A 196 -0.05 -1.16 -1.30
C LEU A 196 0.49 -2.45 -0.67
N ALA A 197 -0.17 -2.98 0.36
CA ALA A 197 0.39 -4.02 1.21
C ALA A 197 0.42 -5.37 0.51
N THR A 198 1.57 -6.04 0.65
CA THR A 198 1.78 -7.46 0.33
C THR A 198 1.59 -8.34 1.56
N SER A 199 1.71 -7.75 2.76
CA SER A 199 1.55 -8.40 4.07
C SER A 199 1.09 -7.36 5.10
N LEU A 200 0.39 -7.78 6.15
CA LEU A 200 -0.10 -6.90 7.20
C LEU A 200 0.47 -7.30 8.56
N ILE A 201 0.82 -6.31 9.38
CA ILE A 201 1.02 -6.50 10.82
C ILE A 201 -0.10 -5.72 11.50
N THR A 202 -0.91 -6.44 12.26
CA THR A 202 -1.95 -5.86 13.09
C THR A 202 -1.42 -5.65 14.51
N PHE A 203 -1.93 -4.61 15.17
CA PHE A 203 -1.59 -4.29 16.55
C PHE A 203 -2.84 -4.36 17.41
N ASP A 204 -2.82 -5.24 18.41
CA ASP A 204 -3.88 -5.34 19.42
C ASP A 204 -3.28 -5.29 20.83
N GLN A 205 -3.71 -4.32 21.63
CA GLN A 205 -3.24 -4.11 23.03
C GLN A 205 -1.71 -4.17 23.19
N GLY A 206 -0.96 -3.63 22.23
CA GLY A 206 0.50 -3.59 22.24
C GLY A 206 1.19 -4.87 21.76
N LYS A 207 0.44 -5.86 21.29
CA LYS A 207 0.98 -7.04 20.62
C LYS A 207 0.88 -6.85 19.11
N ALA A 208 2.03 -6.91 18.44
CA ALA A 208 2.12 -6.90 17.00
C ALA A 208 2.21 -8.34 16.48
N SER A 209 1.22 -8.73 15.67
CA SER A 209 1.17 -10.04 15.02
C SER A 209 1.18 -9.87 13.51
N ALA A 210 2.07 -10.59 12.83
CA ALA A 210 2.00 -10.69 11.38
C ALA A 210 0.77 -11.49 10.99
N VAL A 211 -0.05 -10.91 10.12
CA VAL A 211 -1.20 -11.56 9.50
C VAL A 211 -0.88 -11.74 8.03
N GLY A 212 -1.07 -12.95 7.53
CA GLY A 212 -0.68 -13.36 6.18
C GLY A 212 -1.20 -12.44 5.08
N ARG A 213 -2.41 -12.70 4.56
CA ARG A 213 -2.93 -11.96 3.41
C ARG A 213 -3.58 -10.64 3.87
N PRO A 214 -3.35 -9.51 3.18
CA PRO A 214 -3.98 -8.23 3.52
C PRO A 214 -5.50 -8.26 3.53
N ASP A 215 -6.16 -9.03 2.66
CA ASP A 215 -7.62 -9.19 2.63
C ASP A 215 -8.15 -9.88 3.88
N GLU A 216 -7.54 -10.99 4.31
CA GLU A 216 -7.92 -11.71 5.53
C GLU A 216 -7.70 -10.84 6.78
N ALA A 217 -6.58 -10.13 6.80
CA ALA A 217 -6.22 -9.24 7.88
C ALA A 217 -7.15 -8.02 7.95
N LEU A 218 -7.43 -7.39 6.81
CA LEU A 218 -8.36 -6.26 6.73
C LEU A 218 -9.79 -6.70 7.04
N ALA A 219 -10.26 -7.83 6.53
CA ALA A 219 -11.59 -8.34 6.85
C ALA A 219 -11.73 -8.56 8.36
N THR A 220 -10.74 -9.19 9.00
CA THR A 220 -10.74 -9.43 10.45
C THR A 220 -10.79 -8.11 11.24
N VAL A 221 -9.98 -7.12 10.86
CA VAL A 221 -9.95 -5.83 11.54
C VAL A 221 -11.23 -5.05 11.31
N MET A 222 -11.79 -5.06 10.10
CA MET A 222 -13.02 -4.36 9.77
C MET A 222 -14.24 -4.95 10.48
N HIS A 223 -14.32 -6.28 10.57
CA HIS A 223 -15.33 -6.96 11.39
C HIS A 223 -15.23 -6.59 12.87
N ALA A 224 -14.01 -6.43 13.42
CA ALA A 224 -13.81 -6.04 14.80
C ALA A 224 -14.16 -4.56 15.07
N SER A 225 -13.87 -3.67 14.11
CA SER A 225 -14.21 -2.24 14.21
C SER A 225 -15.69 -1.93 13.95
N GLY A 226 -16.41 -2.85 13.28
CA GLY A 226 -17.73 -2.57 12.72
C GLY A 226 -17.69 -1.63 11.50
N ASP A 227 -16.52 -1.45 10.90
CA ASP A 227 -16.32 -0.59 9.73
C ASP A 227 -16.62 -1.34 8.43
N LEU A 228 -17.12 -0.61 7.43
CA LEU A 228 -17.36 -1.14 6.09
C LEU A 228 -16.04 -1.42 5.35
N PRO A 229 -16.01 -2.42 4.45
CA PRO A 229 -14.83 -2.69 3.66
C PRO A 229 -14.46 -1.49 2.78
N ALA A 230 -13.17 -1.12 2.76
CA ALA A 230 -12.68 0.01 1.95
C ALA A 230 -12.66 -0.30 0.45
N GLY A 231 -12.77 -1.58 0.10
CA GLY A 231 -12.83 -2.05 -1.27
C GLY A 231 -12.99 -3.55 -1.34
N ASN A 232 -12.89 -4.04 -2.56
CA ASN A 232 -13.13 -5.42 -2.94
C ASN A 232 -11.84 -6.04 -3.45
N PHE A 233 -11.54 -7.24 -2.97
CA PHE A 233 -10.46 -8.04 -3.52
C PHE A 233 -11.03 -9.10 -4.45
N ILE A 234 -10.55 -9.10 -5.70
CA ILE A 234 -10.94 -10.05 -6.73
C ILE A 234 -9.71 -10.86 -7.13
N ASP A 235 -9.78 -12.18 -6.92
CA ASP A 235 -8.76 -13.10 -7.42
C ASP A 235 -8.95 -13.30 -8.93
N ALA A 236 -7.88 -13.12 -9.70
CA ALA A 236 -7.90 -13.22 -11.15
C ALA A 236 -6.62 -13.87 -11.71
N GLU A 237 -6.67 -14.30 -12.96
CA GLU A 237 -5.53 -14.86 -13.68
C GLU A 237 -5.30 -14.09 -14.98
N ILE A 238 -4.07 -13.64 -15.23
CA ILE A 238 -3.72 -12.91 -16.45
C ILE A 238 -4.00 -13.80 -17.66
N ALA A 239 -4.88 -13.34 -18.55
CA ALA A 239 -5.35 -14.11 -19.69
C ALA A 239 -4.78 -13.60 -21.02
N ALA A 240 -4.62 -12.29 -21.17
CA ALA A 240 -4.13 -11.68 -22.40
C ALA A 240 -3.53 -10.29 -22.14
N HIS A 241 -2.65 -9.84 -23.04
CA HIS A 241 -2.20 -8.46 -23.11
C HIS A 241 -2.68 -7.82 -24.41
N TYR A 242 -3.09 -6.56 -24.32
CA TYR A 242 -3.48 -5.73 -25.47
C TYR A 242 -2.52 -4.54 -25.55
N PRO A 243 -1.35 -4.70 -26.21
CA PRO A 243 -0.28 -3.69 -26.20
C PRO A 243 -0.68 -2.39 -26.88
N GLU A 244 -1.48 -2.49 -27.95
CA GLU A 244 -2.01 -1.36 -28.72
C GLU A 244 -2.81 -0.40 -27.82
N ASP A 245 -3.61 -0.96 -26.90
CA ASP A 245 -4.49 -0.20 -26.00
C ASP A 245 -3.84 0.08 -24.63
N GLY A 246 -2.67 -0.48 -24.36
CA GLY A 246 -2.04 -0.41 -23.04
C GLY A 246 -2.84 -1.12 -21.95
N LEU A 247 -3.51 -2.23 -22.28
CA LEU A 247 -4.37 -2.99 -21.37
C LEU A 247 -3.87 -4.42 -21.15
N THR A 248 -4.34 -5.03 -20.06
CA THR A 248 -4.17 -6.46 -19.77
C THR A 248 -5.50 -7.02 -19.31
N GLU A 249 -5.90 -8.15 -19.86
CA GLU A 249 -7.08 -8.88 -19.43
C GLU A 249 -6.73 -9.90 -18.37
N ALA A 250 -7.51 -9.95 -17.30
CA ALA A 250 -7.50 -11.02 -16.33
C ALA A 250 -8.88 -11.67 -16.21
N LYS A 251 -8.91 -12.98 -16.05
CA LYS A 251 -10.14 -13.75 -15.83
C LYS A 251 -10.36 -13.95 -14.34
N SER A 252 -11.56 -13.62 -13.85
CA SER A 252 -11.97 -13.86 -12.46
C SER A 252 -13.29 -14.64 -12.42
N ALA A 253 -13.67 -15.14 -11.24
CA ALA A 253 -14.97 -15.75 -11.04
C ALA A 253 -16.14 -14.78 -11.31
N ALA A 254 -15.95 -13.49 -10.99
CA ALA A 254 -16.94 -12.45 -11.18
C ALA A 254 -17.14 -12.04 -12.66
N GLY A 255 -16.20 -12.39 -13.53
CA GLY A 255 -16.17 -11.96 -14.93
C GLY A 255 -14.77 -11.53 -15.39
N PRO A 256 -14.63 -11.16 -16.67
CA PRO A 256 -13.38 -10.61 -17.19
C PRO A 256 -13.10 -9.22 -16.61
N LEU A 257 -11.83 -8.95 -16.35
CA LEU A 257 -11.32 -7.67 -15.86
C LEU A 257 -10.31 -7.12 -16.85
N LEU A 258 -10.47 -5.86 -17.23
CA LEU A 258 -9.48 -5.07 -17.93
C LEU A 258 -8.69 -4.24 -16.93
N LEU A 259 -7.39 -4.47 -16.95
CA LEU A 259 -6.38 -3.91 -16.05
C LEU A 259 -5.42 -3.03 -16.86
N ARG A 260 -4.70 -2.15 -16.15
CA ARG A 260 -3.63 -1.39 -16.79
C ARG A 260 -2.56 -2.36 -17.25
N ARG A 261 -1.84 -2.00 -18.32
CA ARG A 261 -0.72 -2.81 -18.83
C ARG A 261 0.21 -3.22 -17.68
N THR A 262 0.45 -4.51 -17.61
CA THR A 262 1.42 -5.11 -16.69
C THR A 262 2.43 -5.97 -17.47
N SER A 263 3.59 -6.20 -16.87
CA SER A 263 4.63 -7.11 -17.36
C SER A 263 4.44 -8.56 -16.87
N LEU A 264 3.42 -8.82 -16.04
CA LEU A 264 3.14 -10.16 -15.52
C LEU A 264 2.76 -11.11 -16.66
N ALA A 265 3.34 -12.32 -16.64
CA ALA A 265 3.08 -13.31 -17.68
C ALA A 265 1.63 -13.81 -17.68
N ILE A 266 1.13 -14.23 -18.84
CA ILE A 266 -0.13 -14.96 -18.96
C ILE A 266 -0.08 -16.22 -18.07
N GLY A 267 -1.19 -16.51 -17.38
CA GLY A 267 -1.30 -17.57 -16.38
C GLY A 267 -0.86 -17.14 -14.97
N THR A 268 -0.32 -15.93 -14.81
CA THR A 268 0.01 -15.41 -13.48
C THR A 268 -1.27 -15.12 -12.72
N ARG A 269 -1.39 -15.69 -11.51
CA ARG A 269 -2.45 -15.35 -10.59
C ARG A 269 -2.16 -14.01 -9.94
N VAL A 270 -3.15 -13.14 -9.99
CA VAL A 270 -3.09 -11.78 -9.48
C VAL A 270 -4.29 -11.52 -8.59
N ARG A 271 -4.17 -10.48 -7.78
CA ARG A 271 -5.26 -9.98 -6.99
C ARG A 271 -5.49 -8.52 -7.32
N VAL A 272 -6.75 -8.20 -7.54
CA VAL A 272 -7.20 -6.89 -7.97
C VAL A 272 -7.98 -6.25 -6.84
N PHE A 273 -7.55 -5.06 -6.41
CA PHE A 273 -8.28 -4.27 -5.43
C PHE A 273 -9.14 -3.21 -6.14
N VAL A 274 -10.42 -3.17 -5.82
CA VAL A 274 -11.38 -2.19 -6.33
C VAL A 274 -11.97 -1.41 -5.16
N PRO A 275 -11.62 -0.12 -4.96
CA PRO A 275 -12.20 0.70 -3.90
C PRO A 275 -13.72 0.74 -4.00
N VAL A 276 -14.41 0.70 -2.85
CA VAL A 276 -15.88 0.80 -2.81
C VAL A 276 -16.35 2.11 -3.46
N SER A 277 -15.60 3.21 -3.23
CA SER A 277 -15.88 4.54 -3.77
C SER A 277 -15.75 4.64 -5.29
N ASP A 278 -15.04 3.70 -5.92
CA ASP A 278 -14.78 3.71 -7.37
C ASP A 278 -15.82 2.89 -8.16
N ILE A 279 -16.77 2.25 -7.47
CA ILE A 279 -17.79 1.42 -8.08
C ILE A 279 -19.06 2.23 -8.30
N VAL A 280 -19.46 2.32 -9.57
CA VAL A 280 -20.77 2.84 -9.98
C VAL A 280 -21.73 1.68 -10.19
N VAL A 281 -22.95 1.83 -9.67
CA VAL A 281 -24.00 0.81 -9.78
C VAL A 281 -25.01 1.26 -10.83
N ALA A 282 -25.29 0.38 -11.78
CA ALA A 282 -26.31 0.57 -12.81
C ALA A 282 -27.31 -0.60 -12.80
N THR A 283 -28.58 -0.31 -13.08
CA THR A 283 -29.65 -1.32 -13.23
C THR A 283 -29.88 -1.74 -14.67
N GLU A 284 -29.25 -1.03 -15.62
CA GLU A 284 -29.35 -1.30 -17.05
C GLU A 284 -27.96 -1.40 -17.68
N GLN A 285 -27.91 -2.14 -18.79
CA GLN A 285 -26.68 -2.32 -19.54
C GLN A 285 -26.37 -1.06 -20.36
N THR A 286 -25.53 -0.18 -19.83
CA THR A 286 -25.26 1.13 -20.42
C THR A 286 -24.21 1.04 -21.54
N ALA A 287 -24.48 1.60 -22.72
CA ALA A 287 -23.47 1.73 -23.79
C ALA A 287 -22.72 3.07 -23.69
N GLY A 288 -21.54 3.17 -24.33
CA GLY A 288 -20.83 4.44 -24.47
C GLY A 288 -20.16 4.99 -23.19
N LEU A 289 -19.79 4.13 -22.25
CA LEU A 289 -19.08 4.51 -21.02
C LEU A 289 -17.57 4.33 -21.16
N SER A 290 -16.80 5.16 -20.47
CA SER A 290 -15.33 5.01 -20.34
C SER A 290 -14.92 4.00 -19.26
N ALA A 291 -15.86 3.51 -18.46
CA ALA A 291 -15.65 2.40 -17.54
C ALA A 291 -15.64 1.08 -18.33
N LEU A 292 -14.45 0.53 -18.55
CA LEU A 292 -14.26 -0.71 -19.30
C LEU A 292 -14.58 -1.95 -18.49
N ASN A 293 -14.46 -1.89 -17.16
CA ASN A 293 -14.82 -3.01 -16.30
C ASN A 293 -16.31 -3.01 -16.01
N ARG A 294 -16.93 -4.17 -16.23
CA ARG A 294 -18.33 -4.42 -15.91
C ARG A 294 -18.47 -5.81 -15.32
N LEU A 295 -18.92 -5.87 -14.08
CA LEU A 295 -19.33 -7.11 -13.44
C LEU A 295 -20.84 -7.08 -13.28
N SER A 296 -21.50 -8.20 -13.58
CA SER A 296 -22.96 -8.31 -13.44
C SER A 296 -23.26 -9.24 -12.27
N GLY A 297 -24.33 -8.94 -11.53
CA GLY A 297 -24.68 -9.71 -10.35
C GLY A 297 -26.06 -9.36 -9.84
N ASN A 298 -26.44 -10.02 -8.75
CA ASN A 298 -27.69 -9.73 -8.05
C ASN A 298 -27.40 -9.06 -6.72
N LEU A 299 -28.16 -8.02 -6.39
CA LEU A 299 -28.09 -7.39 -5.09
C LEU A 299 -28.50 -8.39 -4.01
N VAL A 300 -27.69 -8.57 -2.98
CA VAL A 300 -27.92 -9.53 -1.88
C VAL A 300 -28.36 -8.80 -0.62
N ALA A 301 -27.71 -7.69 -0.30
CA ALA A 301 -27.99 -6.93 0.90
C ALA A 301 -27.90 -5.43 0.64
N VAL A 302 -28.70 -4.68 1.40
CA VAL A 302 -28.71 -3.22 1.46
C VAL A 302 -28.63 -2.85 2.93
N GLU A 303 -27.55 -2.20 3.33
CA GLU A 303 -27.27 -1.85 4.72
C GLU A 303 -27.00 -0.35 4.82
N ASP A 304 -27.48 0.27 5.90
CA ASP A 304 -27.12 1.65 6.18
C ASP A 304 -25.60 1.75 6.36
N GLY A 305 -24.97 2.65 5.61
CA GLY A 305 -23.53 2.86 5.72
C GLY A 305 -23.17 3.79 6.88
N HIS A 306 -21.86 3.91 7.16
CA HIS A 306 -21.36 4.94 8.07
C HIS A 306 -21.49 6.31 7.41
N GLY A 307 -22.35 7.18 7.95
CA GLY A 307 -22.58 8.53 7.45
C GLY A 307 -23.87 8.67 6.62
N THR A 308 -23.77 9.19 5.39
CA THR A 308 -24.93 9.52 4.54
C THR A 308 -25.15 8.56 3.36
N GLY A 309 -24.24 7.59 3.18
CA GLY A 309 -24.28 6.56 2.16
C GLY A 309 -25.07 5.30 2.56
N VAL A 310 -25.29 4.44 1.58
CA VAL A 310 -25.89 3.11 1.73
C VAL A 310 -24.95 2.11 1.09
N THR A 311 -24.69 1.04 1.81
CA THR A 311 -23.84 -0.06 1.36
C THR A 311 -24.69 -1.10 0.66
N LEU A 312 -24.21 -1.54 -0.49
CA LEU A 312 -24.79 -2.61 -1.28
C LEU A 312 -23.83 -3.78 -1.32
N THR A 313 -24.32 -4.98 -1.04
CA THR A 313 -23.58 -6.23 -1.31
C THR A 313 -24.19 -6.90 -2.52
N VAL A 314 -23.39 -7.14 -3.56
CA VAL A 314 -23.80 -7.74 -4.83
C VAL A 314 -23.05 -9.05 -5.03
N ASP A 315 -23.77 -10.12 -5.37
CA ASP A 315 -23.18 -11.39 -5.77
C ASP A 315 -22.94 -11.40 -7.29
N CYS A 316 -21.67 -11.31 -7.66
CA CYS A 316 -21.20 -11.48 -9.02
C CYS A 316 -20.67 -12.91 -9.20
N HIS A 317 -21.56 -13.85 -9.51
CA HIS A 317 -21.21 -15.25 -9.83
C HIS A 317 -20.39 -15.96 -8.74
N GLY A 318 -20.74 -15.77 -7.47
CA GLY A 318 -20.06 -16.32 -6.30
C GLY A 318 -19.01 -15.39 -5.68
N GLN A 319 -18.68 -14.27 -6.33
CA GLN A 319 -17.85 -13.22 -5.77
C GLN A 319 -18.75 -12.13 -5.18
N LEU A 320 -18.72 -12.00 -3.85
CA LEU A 320 -19.38 -10.87 -3.18
C LEU A 320 -18.57 -9.59 -3.41
N MET A 321 -19.28 -8.55 -3.83
CA MET A 321 -18.77 -7.23 -4.12
C MET A 321 -19.58 -6.20 -3.33
N VAL A 322 -18.89 -5.28 -2.68
CA VAL A 322 -19.46 -4.17 -1.92
C VAL A 322 -19.34 -2.88 -2.72
N ALA A 323 -20.43 -2.13 -2.81
CA ALA A 323 -20.47 -0.80 -3.41
C ALA A 323 -21.19 0.18 -2.47
N GLU A 324 -20.82 1.45 -2.52
CA GLU A 324 -21.50 2.50 -1.76
C GLU A 324 -22.24 3.43 -2.71
N VAL A 325 -23.50 3.70 -2.39
CA VAL A 325 -24.34 4.63 -3.16
C VAL A 325 -24.98 5.62 -2.22
N THR A 326 -25.39 6.77 -2.76
CA THR A 326 -26.18 7.72 -1.96
C THR A 326 -27.59 7.17 -1.71
N ARG A 327 -28.22 7.58 -0.59
CA ARG A 327 -29.65 7.29 -0.33
C ARG A 327 -30.58 7.76 -1.46
N ARG A 328 -30.18 8.79 -2.21
CA ARG A 328 -30.92 9.24 -3.40
C ARG A 328 -30.83 8.20 -4.52
N SER A 329 -29.62 7.71 -4.81
CA SER A 329 -29.38 6.67 -5.82
C SER A 329 -30.11 5.37 -5.47
N LEU A 330 -30.09 4.94 -4.20
CA LEU A 330 -30.85 3.77 -3.73
C LEU A 330 -32.32 3.85 -4.13
N ARG A 331 -32.97 4.98 -3.81
CA ARG A 331 -34.40 5.21 -4.10
C ARG A 331 -34.67 5.36 -5.60
N GLN A 332 -33.84 6.12 -6.31
CA GLN A 332 -34.04 6.40 -7.74
C GLN A 332 -33.85 5.15 -8.60
N LEU A 333 -32.92 4.28 -8.24
CA LEU A 333 -32.66 3.02 -8.93
C LEU A 333 -33.51 1.86 -8.39
N GLU A 334 -34.37 2.12 -7.38
CA GLU A 334 -35.22 1.12 -6.72
C GLU A 334 -34.43 -0.13 -6.36
N LEU A 335 -33.28 0.05 -5.69
CA LEU A 335 -32.34 -1.01 -5.37
C LEU A 335 -32.83 -1.80 -4.15
N GLU A 336 -33.14 -3.08 -4.38
CA GLU A 336 -33.60 -4.02 -3.35
C GLU A 336 -32.96 -5.41 -3.55
N PRO A 337 -32.80 -6.21 -2.48
CA PRO A 337 -32.28 -7.57 -2.59
C PRO A 337 -33.00 -8.40 -3.66
N GLY A 338 -32.24 -9.13 -4.46
CA GLY A 338 -32.68 -9.90 -5.62
C GLY A 338 -32.59 -9.14 -6.96
N LYS A 339 -32.47 -7.81 -6.94
CA LYS A 339 -32.44 -7.02 -8.18
C LYS A 339 -31.14 -7.24 -8.97
N PRO A 340 -31.21 -7.50 -10.30
CA PRO A 340 -30.02 -7.56 -11.14
C PRO A 340 -29.41 -6.17 -11.29
N VAL A 341 -28.09 -6.11 -11.14
CA VAL A 341 -27.31 -4.87 -11.23
C VAL A 341 -25.98 -5.12 -11.95
N HIS A 342 -25.39 -4.02 -12.43
CA HIS A 342 -24.07 -3.99 -13.05
C HIS A 342 -23.17 -3.06 -12.24
N LEU A 343 -22.01 -3.58 -11.84
CA LEU A 343 -20.94 -2.83 -11.20
C LEU A 343 -19.97 -2.35 -12.27
N LEU A 344 -19.79 -1.04 -12.34
CA LEU A 344 -18.98 -0.36 -13.34
C LEU A 344 -17.83 0.33 -12.63
N PHE A 345 -16.61 0.10 -13.07
CA PHE A 345 -15.44 0.76 -12.52
C PHE A 345 -14.37 0.96 -13.59
N LYS A 346 -13.46 1.90 -13.35
CA LYS A 346 -12.36 2.16 -14.27
C LYS A 346 -11.34 1.04 -14.22
N THR A 347 -10.43 1.02 -15.18
CA THR A 347 -9.28 0.11 -15.18
C THR A 347 -8.49 0.27 -13.88
N VAL A 348 -8.47 -0.80 -13.07
CA VAL A 348 -7.90 -0.83 -11.72
C VAL A 348 -6.42 -1.18 -11.71
N SER A 349 -5.75 -0.88 -10.60
CA SER A 349 -4.32 -1.15 -10.40
C SER A 349 -4.13 -2.56 -9.82
N ILE A 350 -3.10 -3.27 -10.29
CA ILE A 350 -2.77 -4.63 -9.84
C ILE A 350 -1.83 -4.52 -8.63
N ALA A 351 -2.12 -5.24 -7.56
CA ALA A 351 -1.10 -5.55 -6.55
C ALA A 351 -0.25 -6.70 -7.14
N ALA A 352 0.88 -6.35 -7.75
CA ALA A 352 1.82 -7.32 -8.26
C ALA A 352 2.55 -7.99 -7.08
N GLU A 353 2.56 -9.32 -7.08
CA GLU A 353 3.53 -10.16 -6.37
C GLU A 353 3.46 -10.19 -4.83
N SER A 354 2.52 -10.99 -4.32
CA SER A 354 2.90 -12.05 -3.37
C SER A 354 2.38 -13.39 -3.88
N LEU A 355 3.22 -14.02 -4.70
CA LEU A 355 3.09 -15.39 -5.18
C LEU A 355 2.89 -16.34 -4.00
N TYR A 356 1.67 -16.83 -3.82
CA TYR A 356 1.53 -18.23 -3.48
C TYR A 356 2.07 -19.05 -4.64
N ARG A 357 3.37 -19.37 -4.60
CA ARG A 357 3.75 -20.69 -5.07
C ARG A 357 3.03 -21.65 -4.14
N LYS A 358 1.93 -22.25 -4.61
CA LYS A 358 1.68 -23.64 -4.20
C LYS A 358 2.99 -24.35 -4.53
N THR A 359 3.79 -24.64 -3.52
CA THR A 359 4.77 -25.71 -3.61
C THR A 359 3.99 -26.88 -4.20
N LYS A 360 4.35 -27.29 -5.42
CA LYS A 360 4.03 -28.66 -5.83
C LYS A 360 4.54 -29.55 -4.70
N GLY A 361 3.69 -30.47 -4.26
CA GLY A 361 4.00 -31.39 -3.17
C GLY A 361 5.30 -32.13 -3.37
#